data_AF-A0A8S4RCN5-F1
#
_entry.id   AF-A0A8S4RCN5-F1
#
_cell.length_a   1.000
_cell.length_b   1.000
_cell.length_c   1.000
_cell.angle_alpha   90.00
_cell.angle_beta   90.00
_cell.angle_gamma   90.00
#
_symmetry.space_group_name_H-M   'P 1'
#
loop_
_entity.id
_entity.type
_entity.pdbx_description
1 polymer ?
#
loop_
_entity_poly.entity_id
_entity_poly.type
_entity_poly.pdbx_seq_one_letter_code
_entity_poly.pdbx_strand_id
1 'polypeptide(L)'
;MWCWRRMLRIPWTARRTNASILRQLKITRRLSTTCLKRILEYFGHIARRDGDNLGKIVVTGKVEGKRPRGRSPIRWSDQIRTVLDTKVHTALNVAQSRVKWHKIVQKVVSGRGHDPQQ
;
A
#
# COMPACT_ATOMS: atom_id res chain seq x y z
N MET A 1 -12.01 5.10 -12.22
CA MET A 1 -13.35 5.41 -12.75
C MET A 1 -13.73 4.61 -13.99
N TRP A 2 -12.81 4.34 -14.93
CA TRP A 2 -13.10 3.62 -16.18
C TRP A 2 -13.77 2.25 -15.96
N CYS A 3 -13.18 1.37 -15.14
CA CYS A 3 -13.75 0.04 -14.86
C CYS A 3 -15.19 0.13 -14.32
N TRP A 4 -15.44 1.08 -13.42
CA TRP A 4 -16.77 1.30 -12.82
C TRP A 4 -17.80 1.76 -13.84
N ARG A 5 -17.45 2.71 -14.71
CA ARG A 5 -18.34 3.19 -15.78
C ARG A 5 -18.68 2.08 -16.77
N ARG A 6 -17.71 1.22 -17.10
CA ARG A 6 -17.91 0.07 -17.98
C ARG A 6 -18.79 -1.00 -17.35
N MET A 7 -18.57 -1.33 -16.08
CA MET A 7 -19.37 -2.30 -15.33
C MET A 7 -20.84 -1.86 -15.20
N LEU A 8 -21.06 -0.58 -14.93
CA LEU A 8 -22.40 0.02 -14.84
C LEU A 8 -23.01 0.35 -16.22
N ARG A 9 -22.32 0.03 -17.32
CA ARG A 9 -22.74 0.31 -18.70
C ARG A 9 -23.18 1.77 -18.92
N ILE A 10 -22.48 2.72 -18.31
CA ILE A 10 -22.84 4.14 -18.40
C ILE A 10 -22.40 4.68 -19.77
N PRO A 11 -23.34 5.13 -20.62
CA PRO A 11 -22.97 5.74 -21.90
C PRO A 11 -22.29 7.09 -21.66
N TRP A 12 -21.42 7.50 -22.59
CA TRP A 12 -20.69 8.76 -22.48
C TRP A 12 -21.64 9.98 -22.50
N THR A 13 -22.81 9.85 -23.16
CA THR A 13 -23.88 10.87 -23.21
C THR A 13 -24.57 11.11 -21.87
N ALA A 14 -24.50 10.16 -20.92
CA ALA A 14 -25.16 10.30 -19.62
C ALA A 14 -24.59 11.43 -18.75
N ARG A 15 -23.41 11.97 -19.08
CA ARG A 15 -22.73 13.07 -18.35
C ARG A 15 -22.71 12.90 -16.82
N ARG A 16 -22.74 11.65 -16.34
CA ARG A 16 -22.74 11.31 -14.90
C ARG A 16 -21.44 11.74 -14.25
N THR A 17 -21.52 12.39 -13.09
CA THR A 17 -20.34 12.79 -12.31
C THR A 17 -19.67 11.58 -11.63
N ASN A 18 -18.36 11.65 -11.44
CA ASN A 18 -17.62 10.58 -10.74
C ASN A 18 -18.13 10.39 -9.30
N ALA A 19 -18.49 11.47 -8.62
CA ALA A 19 -19.04 11.44 -7.27
C ALA A 19 -20.38 10.67 -7.19
N SER A 20 -21.28 10.88 -8.16
CA SER A 20 -22.57 10.15 -8.23
C SER A 20 -22.37 8.65 -8.37
N ILE A 21 -21.44 8.25 -9.24
CA ILE A 21 -21.10 6.83 -9.49
C ILE A 21 -20.51 6.18 -8.22
N LEU A 22 -19.59 6.87 -7.55
CA LEU A 22 -18.98 6.37 -6.32
C LEU A 22 -20.00 6.23 -5.19
N ARG A 23 -20.94 7.19 -5.06
CA ARG A 23 -22.03 7.13 -4.08
C ARG A 23 -22.97 5.95 -4.34
N GLN A 24 -23.30 5.69 -5.61
CA GLN A 24 -24.14 4.55 -6.00
C GLN A 24 -23.48 3.20 -5.68
N LEU A 25 -22.18 3.07 -5.93
CA LEU A 25 -21.45 1.82 -5.71
C LEU A 25 -21.15 1.52 -4.24
N LYS A 26 -21.34 2.50 -3.34
CA LYS A 26 -21.09 2.37 -1.88
C LYS A 26 -19.75 1.68 -1.57
N ILE A 27 -18.70 2.01 -2.33
CA ILE A 27 -17.37 1.39 -2.15
C ILE A 27 -16.74 1.97 -0.89
N THR A 28 -16.69 1.15 0.16
CA THR A 28 -16.10 1.52 1.46
C THR A 28 -14.59 1.33 1.50
N ARG A 29 -14.03 0.47 0.64
CA ARG A 29 -12.60 0.15 0.63
C ARG A 29 -12.06 -0.06 -0.78
N ARG A 30 -10.94 0.59 -1.09
CA ARG A 30 -10.22 0.43 -2.37
C ARG A 30 -9.35 -0.84 -2.35
N LEU A 31 -9.19 -1.48 -3.49
CA LEU A 31 -8.24 -2.59 -3.63
C LEU A 31 -6.81 -2.16 -3.26
N SER A 32 -6.40 -0.95 -3.64
CA SER A 32 -5.08 -0.39 -3.31
C SER A 32 -4.83 -0.31 -1.81
N THR A 33 -5.83 0.07 -1.00
CA THR A 33 -5.69 0.12 0.46
C THR A 33 -5.63 -1.28 1.07
N THR A 34 -6.34 -2.25 0.48
CA THR A 34 -6.21 -3.67 0.84
C THR A 34 -4.83 -4.22 0.53
N CYS A 35 -4.30 -3.99 -0.66
CA CYS A 35 -2.95 -4.42 -1.04
C CYS A 35 -1.90 -3.77 -0.15
N LEU A 36 -2.02 -2.48 0.15
CA LEU A 36 -1.10 -1.78 1.05
C LEU A 36 -1.12 -2.36 2.47
N LYS A 37 -2.30 -2.64 3.02
CA LYS A 37 -2.44 -3.30 4.32
C LYS A 37 -1.65 -4.61 4.34
N ARG A 38 -1.85 -5.47 3.34
CA ARG A 38 -1.17 -6.77 3.23
C ARG A 38 0.34 -6.63 3.11
N ILE A 39 0.81 -5.65 2.32
CA ILE A 39 2.23 -5.30 2.20
C ILE A 39 2.83 -4.98 3.58
N LEU A 40 2.17 -4.14 4.38
CA LEU A 40 2.68 -3.74 5.69
C LEU A 40 2.58 -4.89 6.72
N GLU A 41 1.52 -5.69 6.67
CA GLU A 41 1.38 -6.88 7.52
C GLU A 41 2.52 -7.88 7.26
N TYR A 42 2.83 -8.12 5.98
CA TYR A 42 3.92 -8.99 5.58
C TYR A 42 5.30 -8.43 5.97
N PHE A 43 5.50 -7.12 5.86
CA PHE A 43 6.72 -6.49 6.36
C PHE A 43 6.90 -6.73 7.86
N GLY A 44 5.83 -6.55 8.64
CA GLY A 44 5.87 -6.83 10.07
C GLY A 44 6.17 -8.29 10.39
N HIS A 45 5.65 -9.22 9.58
CA HIS A 45 5.98 -10.64 9.70
C HIS A 45 7.47 -10.90 9.45
N ILE A 46 8.06 -10.32 8.41
CA ILE A 46 9.50 -10.44 8.13
C ILE A 46 10.34 -9.86 9.27
N ALA A 47 9.96 -8.69 9.81
CA ALA A 47 10.70 -8.04 10.89
C ALA A 47 10.80 -8.92 12.15
N ARG A 48 9.69 -9.55 12.53
CA ARG A 48 9.56 -10.39 13.73
C ARG A 48 10.02 -11.84 13.56
N ARG A 49 10.43 -12.23 12.35
CA ARG A 49 10.96 -13.57 12.13
C ARG A 49 12.36 -13.65 12.75
N ASP A 50 12.57 -14.67 13.56
CA ASP A 50 13.84 -14.94 14.23
C ASP A 50 14.93 -15.36 13.23
N GLY A 51 16.18 -15.03 13.59
CA GLY A 51 17.37 -15.33 12.80
C GLY A 51 17.56 -14.47 11.54
N ASP A 52 18.73 -14.62 10.92
CA ASP A 52 19.07 -14.03 9.63
C ASP A 52 18.41 -14.82 8.51
N ASN A 53 17.14 -14.52 8.28
CA ASN A 53 16.38 -15.08 7.20
C ASN A 53 16.55 -14.25 5.91
N LEU A 54 16.48 -14.94 4.76
CA LEU A 54 16.60 -14.33 3.43
C LEU A 54 15.68 -13.11 3.24
N GLY A 55 14.45 -13.15 3.79
CA GLY A 55 13.51 -12.03 3.69
C GLY A 55 14.04 -10.76 4.36
N LYS A 56 14.65 -10.88 5.54
CA LYS A 56 15.25 -9.77 6.28
C LYS A 56 16.45 -9.20 5.52
N ILE A 57 17.31 -10.08 5.00
CA ILE A 57 18.48 -9.71 4.17
C ILE A 57 18.05 -8.97 2.90
N VAL A 58 17.01 -9.44 2.21
CA VAL A 58 16.50 -8.79 0.98
C VAL A 58 15.89 -7.42 1.28
N VAL A 59 15.26 -7.25 2.45
CA VAL A 59 14.65 -5.97 2.86
C VAL A 59 15.70 -4.94 3.25
N THR A 60 16.74 -5.36 3.96
CA THR A 60 17.84 -4.48 4.41
C THR A 60 18.88 -4.27 3.32
N GLY A 61 19.05 -5.25 2.43
CA GLY A 61 20.01 -5.23 1.33
C GLY A 61 19.66 -4.16 0.31
N LYS A 62 20.33 -3.01 0.40
CA LYS A 62 20.32 -2.01 -0.65
C LYS A 62 21.39 -2.38 -1.68
N VAL A 63 20.95 -2.88 -2.82
CA VAL A 63 21.83 -3.01 -3.99
C VAL A 63 21.97 -1.63 -4.64
N GLU A 64 23.21 -1.16 -4.71
CA GLU A 64 23.58 0.09 -5.38
C GLU A 64 23.40 -0.01 -6.90
N GLY A 65 23.19 1.14 -7.54
CA GLY A 65 23.00 1.24 -9.00
C GLY A 65 21.56 1.47 -9.45
N LYS A 66 21.41 1.73 -10.76
CA LYS A 66 20.12 2.04 -11.40
C LYS A 66 19.43 0.75 -11.84
N ARG A 67 18.10 0.69 -11.70
CA ARG A 67 17.32 -0.45 -12.22
C ARG A 67 17.31 -0.45 -13.76
N PRO A 68 17.37 -1.63 -14.39
CA PRO A 68 17.27 -1.74 -15.84
C PRO A 68 15.90 -1.28 -16.33
N ARG A 69 15.85 -0.82 -17.58
CA ARG A 69 14.60 -0.43 -18.25
C ARG A 69 13.64 -1.63 -18.27
N GLY A 70 12.34 -1.38 -18.12
CA GLY A 70 11.29 -2.41 -18.09
C GLY A 70 10.99 -3.01 -16.71
N ARG A 71 11.88 -2.88 -15.72
CA ARG A 71 11.53 -3.20 -14.32
C ARG A 71 10.79 -2.05 -13.65
N SER A 72 9.89 -2.39 -12.73
CA SER A 72 9.22 -1.38 -11.89
C SER A 72 10.25 -0.48 -11.21
N PRO A 73 10.12 0.85 -11.31
CA PRO A 73 11.07 1.78 -10.70
C PRO A 73 11.04 1.69 -9.17
N ILE A 74 9.87 1.40 -8.60
CA ILE A 74 9.64 1.40 -7.16
C ILE A 74 9.94 0.01 -6.56
N ARG A 75 10.83 -0.08 -5.56
CA ARG A 75 11.04 -1.30 -4.74
C ARG A 75 9.90 -1.45 -3.74
N TRP A 76 9.67 -2.67 -3.28
CA TRP A 76 8.79 -2.88 -2.14
C TRP A 76 9.27 -2.11 -0.88
N SER A 77 10.58 -2.07 -0.63
CA SER A 77 11.19 -1.25 0.42
C SER A 77 11.00 0.26 0.19
N ASP A 78 11.01 0.72 -1.06
CA ASP A 78 10.69 2.11 -1.40
C ASP A 78 9.23 2.42 -1.07
N GLN A 79 8.29 1.52 -1.37
CA GLN A 79 6.89 1.69 -0.98
C GLN A 79 6.73 1.82 0.53
N ILE A 80 7.42 0.99 1.31
CA ILE A 80 7.39 1.07 2.78
C ILE A 80 7.91 2.42 3.27
N ARG A 81 9.03 2.90 2.71
CA ARG A 81 9.58 4.22 3.03
C ARG A 81 8.61 5.34 2.68
N THR A 82 8.03 5.33 1.48
CA THR A 82 7.05 6.34 1.03
C THR A 82 5.76 6.30 1.83
N VAL A 83 5.38 5.15 2.37
CA VAL A 83 4.14 4.98 3.13
C VAL A 83 4.30 5.44 4.58
N LEU A 84 5.44 5.10 5.19
CA LEU A 84 5.69 5.38 6.60
C LEU A 84 6.44 6.70 6.82
N ASP A 85 7.02 7.27 5.77
CA ASP A 85 7.93 8.42 5.83
C ASP A 85 9.12 8.19 6.78
N THR A 86 9.63 6.95 6.80
CA THR A 86 10.73 6.53 7.67
C THR A 86 11.73 5.65 6.93
N LYS A 87 12.95 5.55 7.48
CA LYS A 87 13.96 4.59 7.01
C LYS A 87 13.47 3.14 7.21
N VAL A 88 13.96 2.22 6.38
CA VAL A 88 13.56 0.80 6.46
C VAL A 88 14.00 0.18 7.79
N HIS A 89 15.20 0.51 8.29
CA HIS A 89 15.70 0.00 9.58
C HIS A 89 14.86 0.47 10.77
N THR A 90 14.41 1.73 10.77
CA THR A 90 13.52 2.22 11.85
C THR A 90 12.17 1.53 11.80
N ALA A 91 11.64 1.29 10.58
CA ALA A 91 10.42 0.51 10.41
C ALA A 91 10.59 -0.93 10.92
N LEU A 92 11.74 -1.59 10.65
CA LEU A 92 12.03 -2.94 11.16
C LEU A 92 12.05 -2.99 12.70
N ASN A 93 12.66 -2.00 13.35
CA ASN A 93 12.72 -1.92 14.82
C ASN A 93 11.33 -1.73 15.42
N VAL A 94 10.53 -0.81 14.87
CA VAL A 94 9.16 -0.56 15.33
C VAL A 94 8.26 -1.78 15.10
N ALA A 95 8.48 -2.50 14.00
CA ALA A 95 7.74 -3.70 13.65
C ALA A 95 7.96 -4.88 14.60
N GLN A 96 9.03 -4.87 15.42
CA GLN A 96 9.24 -5.90 16.45
C GLN A 96 8.06 -5.98 17.43
N SER A 97 7.51 -4.84 17.82
CA SER A 97 6.30 -4.81 18.65
C SER A 97 5.06 -5.01 17.78
N ARG A 98 4.41 -6.17 17.90
CA ARG A 98 3.15 -6.48 17.19
C ARG A 98 2.07 -5.43 17.42
N VAL A 99 1.94 -4.94 18.66
CA VAL A 99 0.92 -3.96 19.05
C VAL A 99 1.20 -2.60 18.41
N LYS A 100 2.45 -2.10 18.51
CA LYS A 100 2.83 -0.82 17.87
C LYS A 100 2.67 -0.90 16.36
N TRP A 101 3.11 -2.01 15.76
CA TRP A 101 2.97 -2.23 14.32
C TRP A 101 1.51 -2.24 13.86
N HIS A 102 0.64 -2.97 14.57
CA HIS A 102 -0.77 -3.02 14.23
C HIS A 102 -1.42 -1.62 14.26
N LYS A 103 -1.12 -0.81 15.29
CA LYS A 103 -1.62 0.57 15.39
C LYS A 103 -1.17 1.44 14.21
N ILE A 104 0.09 1.32 13.78
CA ILE A 104 0.62 2.05 12.62
C ILE A 104 -0.08 1.63 11.33
N VAL A 105 -0.22 0.31 11.10
CA VAL A 105 -0.92 -0.21 9.91
C VAL A 105 -2.35 0.29 9.86
N GLN A 106 -3.08 0.24 10.98
CA GLN A 106 -4.44 0.78 11.05
C GLN A 106 -4.48 2.29 10.78
N LYS A 107 -3.57 3.07 11.38
CA LYS A 107 -3.48 4.52 11.13
C LYS A 107 -3.24 4.83 9.65
N VAL A 108 -2.33 4.11 8.99
CA VAL A 108 -2.03 4.29 7.56
C VAL A 108 -3.22 3.88 6.69
N VAL A 109 -3.85 2.76 6.99
CA VAL A 109 -5.00 2.24 6.22
C VAL A 109 -6.23 3.13 6.39
N SER A 110 -6.48 3.66 7.58
CA SER A 110 -7.58 4.59 7.84
C SER A 110 -7.30 5.97 7.27
N GLY A 111 -6.07 6.49 7.43
CA GLY A 111 -5.65 7.79 6.92
C GLY A 111 -5.58 7.87 5.39
N ARG A 112 -5.25 6.77 4.71
CA ARG A 112 -5.36 6.65 3.24
C ARG A 112 -6.69 6.04 2.79
N GLY A 113 -7.49 5.58 3.74
CA GLY A 113 -8.77 4.88 3.54
C GLY A 113 -9.94 5.81 3.30
N HIS A 114 -9.76 7.11 3.55
CA HIS A 114 -10.78 8.12 3.31
C HIS A 114 -10.25 9.23 2.42
N ASP A 115 -10.17 8.93 1.12
CA ASP A 115 -10.40 9.96 0.11
C ASP A 115 -10.96 9.32 -1.16
N PRO A 116 -12.26 9.52 -1.47
CA PRO A 116 -12.81 9.08 -2.75
C PRO A 116 -12.26 9.90 -3.92
N GLN A 117 -11.65 11.08 -3.67
CA GLN A 117 -11.58 12.12 -4.70
C GLN A 117 -10.64 13.32 -4.44
N GLN A 118 -9.44 13.14 -3.87
CA GLN A 118 -8.31 14.04 -4.16
C GLN A 118 -7.40 13.45 -5.23
#